data_AF-A0A2G1XEY5-F1
#
_entry.id   AF-A0A2G1XEY5-F1
#
_cell.length_a   1.000
_cell.length_b   1.000
_cell.length_c   1.000
_cell.angle_alpha   90.00
_cell.angle_beta   90.00
_cell.angle_gamma   90.00
#
_symmetry.space_group_name_H-M   'P 1'
#
loop_
_entity.id
_entity.type
_entity.pdbx_description
1 polymer ?
#
loop_
_entity_poly.entity_id
_entity_poly.type
_entity_poly.pdbx_seq_one_letter_code
_entity_poly.pdbx_strand_id
1 'polypeptide(L)'
;MAFVESPVQLLNVLEWAYRGAGNALAPPPDAEPRPLRDGVPRQPAARDLTPLAGDLLVVVLAPHDPMTRGQLRRMCELARDQGHRVRWEEARSGPGAPVSTIGSLAGPLRRARRVVIGDPFSRYVQLLLTLTRARELIVVDDGTATMEFVSQLARGERLVRWHRRASWGARDLLFAPVSASARRKLTPKNRRRVEIFTSMPVEAPPGVTVTPNDFAWTRATYGPPRLTRGTDLVGTNLVETKVVDPERYLAAVAALARAHGATRYFAHRREHTDKLRRISTELGLEVVRPELPLELVARRGPVGRTVLSFPSTVVHTLPLALAGAGVTVAVCDIDPSWLTEDASPRAEDFLSGVSGTARDVRHLPYTPVTAPQGPKYGSYPPPDPSMRLNFS
;
A
#
# COMPACT_ATOMS: atom_id res chain seq x y z
N MET A 1 3.32 -14.09 16.42
CA MET A 1 4.46 -13.48 15.70
C MET A 1 3.93 -12.90 14.40
N ALA A 2 4.30 -11.68 14.05
CA ALA A 2 3.93 -11.03 12.80
C ALA A 2 5.16 -10.78 11.93
N PHE A 3 5.06 -11.01 10.62
CA PHE A 3 6.12 -10.73 9.65
C PHE A 3 5.65 -9.63 8.71
N VAL A 4 6.42 -8.55 8.64
CA VAL A 4 6.10 -7.36 7.84
C VAL A 4 7.29 -6.92 7.00
N GLU A 5 7.00 -6.46 5.78
CA GLU A 5 7.95 -6.03 4.76
C GLU A 5 7.63 -4.61 4.26
N SER A 6 6.48 -4.04 4.65
CA SER A 6 6.03 -2.71 4.26
C SER A 6 5.39 -1.95 5.45
N PRO A 7 5.38 -0.61 5.42
CA PRO A 7 4.72 0.21 6.43
C PRO A 7 3.23 -0.09 6.57
N VAL A 8 2.55 -0.34 5.44
CA VAL A 8 1.11 -0.67 5.39
C VAL A 8 0.84 -2.02 6.05
N GLN A 9 1.67 -3.03 5.81
CA GLN A 9 1.54 -4.32 6.51
C GLN A 9 1.69 -4.16 8.03
N LEU A 10 2.62 -3.31 8.49
CA LEU A 10 2.77 -3.03 9.92
C LEU A 10 1.57 -2.27 10.48
N LEU A 11 1.00 -1.32 9.74
CA LEU A 11 -0.25 -0.68 10.13
C LEU A 11 -1.37 -1.71 10.32
N ASN A 12 -1.57 -2.61 9.36
CA ASN A 12 -2.61 -3.64 9.45
C ASN A 12 -2.35 -4.67 10.56
N VAL A 13 -1.09 -4.92 10.92
CA VAL A 13 -0.74 -5.73 12.11
C VAL A 13 -1.17 -5.03 13.40
N LEU A 14 -1.00 -3.71 13.51
CA LEU A 14 -1.44 -2.93 14.68
C LEU A 14 -2.97 -2.92 14.80
N GLU A 15 -3.67 -2.72 13.68
CA GLU A 15 -5.13 -2.82 13.61
C GLU A 15 -5.63 -4.21 14.06
N TRP A 16 -5.02 -5.28 13.54
CA TRP A 16 -5.35 -6.65 13.93
C TRP A 16 -5.08 -6.91 15.42
N ALA A 17 -3.96 -6.41 15.94
CA ALA A 17 -3.58 -6.59 17.34
C ALA A 17 -4.55 -5.89 18.28
N TYR A 18 -4.94 -4.65 17.95
CA TYR A 18 -5.93 -3.87 18.70
C TYR A 18 -7.29 -4.57 18.78
N ARG A 19 -7.78 -5.11 17.66
CA ARG A 19 -9.02 -5.89 17.64
C ARG A 19 -8.92 -7.13 18.55
N GLY A 20 -7.78 -7.82 18.52
CA GLY A 20 -7.52 -8.97 19.39
C GLY A 20 -7.47 -8.61 20.88
N ALA A 21 -6.98 -7.41 21.22
CA ALA A 21 -6.94 -6.88 22.58
C ALA A 21 -8.31 -6.38 23.06
N GLY A 22 -9.17 -5.90 22.16
CA GLY A 22 -10.55 -5.47 22.47
C GLY A 22 -11.46 -6.59 22.99
N ASN A 23 -11.10 -7.86 22.78
CA ASN A 23 -11.74 -9.01 23.44
C ASN A 23 -11.14 -9.36 24.82
N ALA A 24 -10.11 -8.62 25.27
CA ALA A 24 -9.37 -8.91 26.49
C ALA A 24 -9.16 -7.72 27.44
N LEU A 25 -9.35 -6.45 27.04
CA LEU A 25 -9.33 -5.29 27.95
C LEU A 25 -10.04 -4.08 27.31
N ALA A 26 -11.04 -3.53 28.03
CA ALA A 26 -11.42 -2.14 27.87
C ALA A 26 -10.26 -1.25 28.37
N PRO A 27 -9.93 -0.13 27.69
CA PRO A 27 -8.94 0.80 28.22
C PRO A 27 -9.49 1.47 29.49
N PRO A 28 -8.65 1.77 30.51
CA PRO A 28 -9.09 2.58 31.63
C PRO A 28 -9.51 3.98 31.16
N PRO A 29 -10.49 4.63 31.80
CA PRO A 29 -11.14 5.83 31.27
C PRO A 29 -10.25 7.10 31.14
N ASP A 30 -9.00 7.10 31.61
CA ASP A 30 -8.26 8.35 31.86
C ASP A 30 -6.85 8.42 31.23
N ALA A 31 -6.58 7.69 30.15
CA ALA A 31 -5.29 7.82 29.46
C ALA A 31 -5.29 9.06 28.55
N GLU A 32 -4.81 10.20 29.07
CA GLU A 32 -4.62 11.39 28.25
C GLU A 32 -3.73 11.14 27.02
N PRO A 33 -4.05 11.71 25.85
CA PRO A 33 -3.24 11.60 24.65
C PRO A 33 -1.88 12.27 24.87
N ARG A 34 -0.83 11.46 24.99
CA ARG A 34 0.55 11.96 25.07
C ARG A 34 0.93 12.60 23.73
N PRO A 35 1.31 13.89 23.71
CA PRO A 35 1.89 14.47 22.50
C PRO A 35 3.26 13.84 22.27
N LEU A 36 3.47 13.28 21.09
CA LEU A 36 4.80 12.91 20.60
C LEU A 36 5.58 14.21 20.40
N ARG A 37 6.48 14.54 21.33
CA ARG A 37 7.42 15.67 21.19
C ARG A 37 8.52 15.32 20.20
N ASP A 38 8.89 16.30 19.38
CA ASP A 38 10.03 16.28 18.46
C ASP A 38 11.37 16.07 19.19
N GLY A 39 12.30 15.38 18.54
CA GLY A 39 13.71 15.30 18.95
C GLY A 39 14.16 13.91 19.42
N VAL A 40 14.92 13.24 18.56
CA VAL A 40 15.48 11.88 18.69
C VAL A 40 16.16 11.59 20.04
N PRO A 41 15.78 10.51 20.74
CA PRO A 41 16.64 9.85 21.71
C PRO A 41 17.16 8.49 21.20
N ARG A 42 18.42 8.19 21.53
CA ARG A 42 19.20 7.01 21.11
C ARG A 42 18.60 5.66 21.57
N GLN A 43 18.79 4.65 20.72
CA GLN A 43 18.50 3.23 20.99
C GLN A 43 19.40 2.67 22.12
N PRO A 44 18.87 1.97 23.13
CA PRO A 44 19.66 1.06 23.95
C PRO A 44 19.83 -0.29 23.23
N ALA A 45 21.05 -0.80 23.27
CA ALA A 45 21.42 -2.10 22.72
C ALA A 45 20.79 -3.27 23.50
N ALA A 46 20.45 -4.32 22.75
CA ALA A 46 20.08 -5.67 23.18
C ALA A 46 19.01 -5.79 24.29
N ARG A 47 17.78 -6.20 23.92
CA ARG A 47 16.78 -6.67 24.89
C ARG A 47 16.34 -8.10 24.63
N ASP A 48 16.40 -8.86 25.72
CA ASP A 48 15.97 -10.23 25.97
C ASP A 48 14.82 -10.71 25.07
N LEU A 49 15.03 -11.84 24.38
CA LEU A 49 14.15 -12.40 23.36
C LEU A 49 12.99 -13.22 23.92
N THR A 50 12.86 -13.36 25.23
CA THR A 50 11.84 -14.21 25.86
C THR A 50 10.43 -13.60 25.71
N PRO A 51 9.48 -14.23 24.98
CA PRO A 51 8.12 -13.72 24.86
C PRO A 51 7.37 -13.90 26.18
N LEU A 52 6.76 -12.85 26.73
CA LEU A 52 5.75 -13.03 27.78
C LEU A 52 4.50 -13.63 27.12
N ALA A 53 3.76 -14.44 27.88
CA ALA A 53 2.52 -15.03 27.40
C ALA A 53 1.51 -13.91 27.07
N GLY A 54 1.19 -13.75 25.78
CA GLY A 54 0.30 -12.68 25.30
C GLY A 54 0.98 -11.65 24.41
N ASP A 55 2.31 -11.63 24.33
CA ASP A 55 3.05 -10.59 23.60
C ASP A 55 3.10 -10.80 22.08
N LEU A 56 2.75 -9.75 21.34
CA LEU A 56 3.01 -9.66 19.91
C LEU A 56 4.49 -9.32 19.66
N LEU A 57 5.21 -10.26 19.06
CA LEU A 57 6.50 -10.02 18.41
C LEU A 57 6.30 -9.71 16.92
N VAL A 58 6.61 -8.49 16.53
CA VAL A 58 6.68 -8.01 15.15
C VAL A 58 8.11 -8.20 14.63
N VAL A 59 8.25 -8.92 13.53
CA VAL A 59 9.51 -9.16 12.82
C VAL A 59 9.46 -8.39 11.51
N VAL A 60 10.31 -7.38 11.39
CA VAL A 60 10.43 -6.53 10.20
C VAL A 60 11.50 -7.12 9.30
N LEU A 61 11.08 -7.64 8.15
CA LEU A 61 11.95 -8.17 7.11
C LEU A 61 12.33 -7.00 6.18
N ALA A 62 13.43 -6.34 6.49
CA ALA A 62 13.77 -5.04 5.93
C ALA A 62 13.89 -5.09 4.38
N PRO A 63 13.19 -4.22 3.64
CA PRO A 63 13.36 -4.10 2.19
C PRO A 63 14.68 -3.38 1.84
N HIS A 64 15.03 -3.39 0.55
CA HIS A 64 16.19 -2.64 0.05
C HIS A 64 15.90 -1.14 -0.11
N ASP A 65 14.66 -0.79 -0.47
CA ASP A 65 14.26 0.58 -0.76
C ASP A 65 14.46 1.51 0.45
N PRO A 66 15.33 2.54 0.37
CA PRO A 66 15.66 3.41 1.50
C PRO A 66 14.45 4.15 2.06
N MET A 67 13.54 4.60 1.20
CA MET A 67 12.34 5.33 1.62
C MET A 67 11.41 4.43 2.44
N THR A 68 11.14 3.22 1.96
CA THR A 68 10.35 2.23 2.67
C THR A 68 11.00 1.83 4.00
N ARG A 69 12.34 1.73 4.06
CA ARG A 69 13.06 1.48 5.32
C ARG A 69 12.86 2.63 6.32
N GLY A 70 12.90 3.88 5.88
CA GLY A 70 12.64 5.07 6.71
C GLY A 70 11.24 5.04 7.31
N GLN A 71 10.21 4.87 6.48
CA GLN A 71 8.82 4.76 6.94
C GLN A 71 8.61 3.56 7.88
N LEU A 72 9.24 2.41 7.59
CA LEU A 72 9.18 1.25 8.48
C LEU A 72 9.80 1.53 9.84
N ARG A 73 10.92 2.27 9.93
CA ARG A 73 11.50 2.66 11.21
C ARG A 73 10.54 3.51 12.04
N ARG A 74 9.85 4.47 11.42
CA ARG A 74 8.79 5.25 12.07
C ARG A 74 7.64 4.36 12.54
N MET A 75 7.18 3.43 11.72
CA MET A 75 6.15 2.46 12.14
C MET A 75 6.64 1.54 13.27
N CYS A 76 7.93 1.21 13.33
CA CYS A 76 8.51 0.43 14.43
C CYS A 76 8.55 1.21 15.75
N GLU A 77 8.79 2.52 15.70
CA GLU A 77 8.69 3.42 16.85
C GLU A 77 7.24 3.36 17.38
N LEU A 78 6.25 3.57 16.52
CA LEU A 78 4.83 3.47 16.90
C LEU A 78 4.46 2.11 17.50
N ALA A 79 4.90 1.01 16.88
CA ALA A 79 4.62 -0.32 17.42
C ALA A 79 5.23 -0.53 18.82
N ARG A 80 6.42 0.02 19.09
CA ARG A 80 7.04 -0.04 20.42
C ARG A 80 6.31 0.84 21.43
N ASP A 81 5.84 2.01 21.01
CA ASP A 81 5.05 2.90 21.87
C ASP A 81 3.70 2.26 22.27
N GLN A 82 3.16 1.38 21.43
CA GLN A 82 2.00 0.53 21.74
C GLN A 82 2.34 -0.71 22.60
N GLY A 83 3.58 -0.82 23.08
CA GLY A 83 4.03 -1.92 23.93
C GLY A 83 4.39 -3.21 23.18
N HIS A 84 4.41 -3.20 21.84
CA HIS A 84 4.79 -4.40 21.08
C HIS A 84 6.30 -4.57 20.97
N ARG A 85 6.73 -5.83 20.91
CA ARG A 85 8.13 -6.18 20.70
C ARG A 85 8.44 -6.13 19.21
N VAL A 86 9.46 -5.36 18.82
CA VAL A 86 9.85 -5.21 17.41
C VAL A 86 11.28 -5.69 17.20
N ARG A 87 11.45 -6.62 16.27
CA ARG A 87 12.73 -7.18 15.84
C ARG A 87 12.97 -6.84 14.36
N TRP A 88 14.09 -6.19 14.07
CA TRP A 88 14.48 -5.81 12.72
C TRP A 88 15.45 -6.84 12.13
N GLU A 89 15.12 -7.41 10.98
CA GLU A 89 15.91 -8.43 10.30
C GLU A 89 16.43 -7.92 8.95
N GLU A 90 17.75 -7.92 8.82
CA GLU A 90 18.47 -7.60 7.58
C GLU A 90 18.48 -8.80 6.64
N ALA A 91 17.28 -9.34 6.35
CA ALA A 91 17.08 -10.59 5.62
C ALA A 91 17.66 -10.56 4.19
N ARG A 92 17.92 -9.37 3.64
CA ARG A 92 18.32 -9.14 2.26
C ARG A 92 19.73 -8.57 2.11
N SER A 93 20.51 -8.47 3.19
CA SER A 93 21.69 -7.60 3.23
C SER A 93 23.02 -8.29 2.87
N GLY A 94 22.95 -9.38 2.10
CA GLY A 94 24.14 -10.07 1.58
C GLY A 94 23.94 -11.58 1.34
N PRO A 95 24.93 -12.25 0.72
CA PRO A 95 24.94 -13.70 0.57
C PRO A 95 24.95 -14.38 1.95
N GLY A 96 23.95 -15.21 2.25
CA GLY A 96 23.81 -15.93 3.52
C GLY A 96 22.92 -15.24 4.57
N ALA A 97 22.62 -13.95 4.44
CA ALA A 97 21.67 -13.24 5.31
C ALA A 97 20.29 -13.92 5.42
N PRO A 98 19.71 -14.49 4.33
CA PRO A 98 18.45 -15.23 4.42
C PRO A 98 18.54 -16.45 5.33
N VAL A 99 19.63 -17.21 5.24
CA VAL A 99 19.82 -18.46 6.00
C VAL A 99 20.00 -18.14 7.48
N SER A 100 20.81 -17.14 7.81
CA SER A 100 21.00 -16.66 9.20
C SER A 100 19.68 -16.15 9.80
N THR A 101 18.94 -15.33 9.04
CA THR A 101 17.62 -14.82 9.46
C THR A 101 16.65 -15.96 9.74
N ILE A 102 16.53 -16.92 8.80
CA ILE A 102 15.65 -18.08 8.96
C ILE A 102 16.07 -18.93 10.17
N GLY A 103 17.38 -19.20 10.34
CA GLY A 103 17.91 -19.97 11.46
C GLY A 103 17.58 -19.33 12.81
N SER A 104 17.79 -18.02 12.94
CA SER A 104 17.51 -17.27 14.18
C SER A 104 16.00 -17.14 14.50
N LEU A 105 15.13 -17.26 13.49
CA LEU A 105 13.68 -17.20 13.64
C LEU A 105 13.05 -18.58 13.83
N ALA A 106 13.73 -19.67 13.47
CA ALA A 106 13.16 -21.01 13.46
C ALA A 106 12.66 -21.46 14.86
N GLY A 107 13.42 -21.19 15.92
CA GLY A 107 13.04 -21.51 17.30
C GLY A 107 11.79 -20.76 17.76
N PRO A 108 11.80 -19.41 17.77
CA PRO A 108 10.62 -18.60 18.07
C PRO A 108 9.39 -18.97 17.22
N LEU A 109 9.57 -19.17 15.91
CA LEU A 109 8.49 -19.47 14.99
C LEU A 109 7.83 -20.83 15.24
N ARG A 110 8.60 -21.84 15.66
CA ARG A 110 8.03 -23.15 16.05
C ARG A 110 7.22 -23.09 17.35
N ARG A 111 7.49 -22.11 18.22
CA ARG A 111 6.76 -21.87 19.48
C ARG A 111 5.55 -20.93 19.29
N ALA A 112 5.48 -20.21 18.18
CA ALA A 112 4.39 -19.29 17.91
C ALA A 112 3.05 -20.03 17.76
N ARG A 113 2.04 -19.62 18.55
CA ARG A 113 0.67 -20.12 18.44
C ARG A 113 -0.05 -19.57 17.20
N ARG A 114 0.17 -18.29 16.92
CA ARG A 114 -0.35 -17.53 15.77
C ARG A 114 0.78 -16.92 14.96
N VAL A 115 0.64 -17.00 13.63
CA VAL A 115 1.55 -16.34 12.68
C VAL A 115 0.74 -15.39 11.81
N VAL A 116 1.15 -14.13 11.80
CA VAL A 116 0.58 -13.06 10.96
C VAL A 116 1.57 -12.75 9.84
N ILE A 117 1.08 -12.60 8.61
CA ILE A 117 1.90 -12.30 7.44
C ILE A 117 1.23 -11.21 6.59
N GLY A 118 2.04 -10.33 6.00
CA GLY A 118 1.54 -9.30 5.08
C GLY A 118 1.41 -9.80 3.63
N ASP A 119 2.53 -10.19 3.00
CA ASP A 119 2.53 -10.66 1.60
C ASP A 119 2.63 -12.21 1.54
N PRO A 120 1.55 -12.93 1.17
CA PRO A 120 1.59 -14.39 1.02
C PRO A 120 2.44 -14.85 -0.20
N PHE A 121 2.80 -13.94 -1.11
CA PHE A 121 3.67 -14.20 -2.25
C PHE A 121 5.15 -13.97 -1.94
N SER A 122 5.49 -13.39 -0.78
CA SER A 122 6.87 -13.18 -0.39
C SER A 122 7.60 -14.51 -0.20
N ARG A 123 8.68 -14.72 -0.96
CA ARG A 123 9.50 -15.95 -0.87
C ARG A 123 10.04 -16.17 0.55
N TYR A 124 10.41 -15.09 1.26
CA TYR A 124 10.88 -15.20 2.65
C TYR A 124 9.76 -15.69 3.56
N VAL A 125 8.56 -15.11 3.42
CA VAL A 125 7.38 -15.54 4.17
C VAL A 125 7.04 -17.00 3.85
N GLN A 126 7.06 -17.40 2.57
CA GLN A 126 6.80 -18.78 2.16
C GLN A 126 7.81 -19.77 2.77
N LEU A 127 9.10 -19.42 2.83
CA LEU A 127 10.13 -20.20 3.53
C LEU A 127 9.83 -20.32 5.03
N LEU A 128 9.56 -19.20 5.69
CA LEU A 128 9.23 -19.18 7.13
C LEU A 128 7.97 -19.99 7.42
N LEU A 129 6.96 -19.91 6.54
CA LEU A 129 5.76 -20.72 6.65
C LEU A 129 6.09 -22.21 6.66
N THR A 130 7.10 -22.70 5.92
CA THR A 130 7.47 -24.14 6.00
C THR A 130 7.88 -24.59 7.41
N LEU A 131 8.44 -23.68 8.21
CA LEU A 131 8.95 -23.95 9.57
C LEU A 131 7.89 -23.83 10.66
N THR A 132 6.83 -23.04 10.44
CA THR A 132 5.82 -22.80 11.49
C THR A 132 5.01 -24.07 11.83
N ARG A 133 4.70 -24.21 13.13
CA ARG A 133 3.75 -25.19 13.66
C ARG A 133 2.43 -24.55 14.12
N ALA A 134 2.28 -23.23 13.92
CA ALA A 134 1.07 -22.50 14.25
C ALA A 134 -0.16 -23.13 13.57
N ARG A 135 -1.27 -23.20 14.32
CA ARG A 135 -2.56 -23.67 13.80
C ARG A 135 -3.41 -22.52 13.27
N GLU A 136 -3.05 -21.29 13.63
CA GLU A 136 -3.73 -20.06 13.24
C GLU A 136 -2.77 -19.22 12.39
N LEU A 137 -3.14 -19.03 11.13
CA LEU A 137 -2.45 -18.18 10.18
C LEU A 137 -3.34 -17.00 9.82
N ILE A 138 -2.79 -15.79 9.93
CA ILE A 138 -3.50 -14.55 9.63
C ILE A 138 -2.76 -13.88 8.49
N VAL A 139 -3.49 -13.55 7.41
CA VAL A 139 -2.99 -12.70 6.32
C VAL A 139 -3.56 -11.32 6.55
N VAL A 140 -2.71 -10.34 6.83
CA VAL A 140 -3.14 -8.93 6.91
C VAL A 140 -3.06 -8.29 5.53
N ASP A 141 -3.84 -7.23 5.34
CA ASP A 141 -3.91 -6.49 4.09
C ASP A 141 -2.54 -5.97 3.61
N ASP A 142 -2.25 -6.16 2.33
CA ASP A 142 -1.13 -5.56 1.59
C ASP A 142 -1.65 -4.90 0.30
N GLY A 143 -2.93 -4.55 0.28
CA GLY A 143 -3.63 -3.95 -0.85
C GLY A 143 -3.96 -4.98 -1.93
N THR A 144 -3.53 -4.71 -3.16
CA THR A 144 -3.90 -5.50 -4.34
C THR A 144 -3.42 -6.96 -4.27
N ALA A 145 -2.31 -7.21 -3.57
CA ALA A 145 -1.81 -8.56 -3.33
C ALA A 145 -2.79 -9.41 -2.52
N THR A 146 -3.54 -8.81 -1.60
CA THR A 146 -4.55 -9.52 -0.80
C THR A 146 -5.74 -9.94 -1.66
N MET A 147 -6.21 -9.07 -2.56
CA MET A 147 -7.27 -9.41 -3.53
C MET A 147 -6.85 -10.54 -4.47
N GLU A 148 -5.61 -10.48 -4.99
CA GLU A 148 -5.03 -11.54 -5.82
C GLU A 148 -4.95 -12.88 -5.06
N PHE A 149 -4.48 -12.85 -3.82
CA PHE A 149 -4.39 -14.04 -2.98
C PHE A 149 -5.76 -14.69 -2.75
N VAL A 150 -6.79 -13.91 -2.40
CA VAL A 150 -8.16 -14.41 -2.21
C VAL A 150 -8.69 -15.04 -3.49
N SER A 151 -8.50 -14.34 -4.61
CA SER A 151 -8.90 -14.76 -5.96
C SER A 151 -8.27 -16.10 -6.36
N GLN A 152 -6.97 -16.28 -6.11
CA GLN A 152 -6.26 -17.54 -6.38
C GLN A 152 -6.66 -18.66 -5.42
N LEU A 153 -6.91 -18.34 -4.15
CA LEU A 153 -7.32 -19.32 -3.16
C LEU A 153 -8.72 -19.87 -3.46
N ALA A 154 -9.66 -19.00 -3.85
CA ALA A 154 -11.00 -19.39 -4.28
C ALA A 154 -10.99 -20.30 -5.51
N ARG A 155 -10.10 -20.04 -6.47
CA ARG A 155 -9.94 -20.86 -7.70
C ARG A 155 -9.06 -22.09 -7.53
N GLY A 156 -8.45 -22.28 -6.36
CA GLY A 156 -7.48 -23.37 -6.15
C GLY A 156 -6.22 -23.23 -7.03
N GLU A 157 -5.83 -22.02 -7.39
CA GLU A 157 -4.67 -21.71 -8.23
C GLU A 157 -3.35 -21.68 -7.43
N ARG A 158 -2.21 -21.71 -8.12
CA ARG A 158 -0.89 -21.64 -7.47
C ARG A 158 -0.63 -20.21 -6.97
N LEU A 159 -0.07 -20.08 -5.75
CA LEU A 159 0.29 -18.80 -5.14
C LEU A 159 1.52 -18.17 -5.84
N VAL A 160 1.30 -17.55 -6.99
CA VAL A 160 2.31 -16.86 -7.79
C VAL A 160 1.82 -15.46 -8.09
N ARG A 161 2.65 -14.44 -7.84
CA ARG A 161 2.33 -13.04 -8.12
C ARG A 161 2.31 -12.80 -9.63
N TRP A 162 1.17 -12.43 -10.20
CA TRP A 162 0.95 -12.37 -11.64
C TRP A 162 1.79 -11.32 -12.38
N HIS A 163 2.18 -10.24 -11.70
CA HIS A 163 3.00 -9.15 -12.28
C HIS A 163 4.44 -9.56 -12.60
N ARG A 164 4.87 -10.76 -12.22
CA ARG A 164 6.11 -11.31 -12.77
C ARG A 164 5.78 -11.86 -14.16
N ARG A 165 6.19 -11.10 -15.19
CA ARG A 165 6.40 -11.62 -16.55
C ARG A 165 6.91 -13.05 -16.43
N ALA A 166 6.34 -13.94 -17.23
CA ALA A 166 6.66 -15.37 -17.29
C ALA A 166 8.11 -15.64 -17.75
N SER A 167 9.11 -15.11 -17.06
CA SER A 167 10.48 -15.62 -17.12
C SER A 167 10.55 -16.76 -16.11
N TRP A 168 10.25 -17.97 -16.57
CA TRP A 168 10.48 -19.21 -15.84
C TRP A 168 11.98 -19.40 -15.64
N GLY A 169 12.56 -18.67 -14.68
CA GLY A 169 13.97 -18.81 -14.34
C GLY A 169 14.20 -20.10 -13.54
N ALA A 170 15.39 -20.69 -13.66
CA ALA A 170 15.77 -21.90 -12.90
C ALA A 170 15.52 -21.78 -11.38
N ARG A 171 15.64 -20.57 -10.83
CA ARG A 171 15.34 -20.28 -9.40
C ARG A 171 13.86 -20.42 -9.04
N ASP A 172 12.92 -20.18 -9.95
CA ASP A 172 11.48 -20.34 -9.68
C ASP A 172 11.09 -21.81 -9.63
N LEU A 173 11.66 -22.65 -10.50
CA LEU A 173 11.47 -24.11 -10.47
C LEU A 173 12.01 -24.72 -9.17
N LEU A 174 13.21 -24.31 -8.74
CA LEU A 174 13.79 -24.75 -7.47
C LEU A 174 12.96 -24.34 -6.25
N PHE A 175 12.23 -23.23 -6.34
CA PHE A 175 11.41 -22.72 -5.24
C PHE A 175 9.97 -23.27 -5.23
N ALA A 176 9.54 -23.91 -6.31
CA ALA A 176 8.18 -24.44 -6.46
C ALA A 176 7.72 -25.35 -5.30
N PRO A 177 8.54 -26.26 -4.73
CA PRO A 177 8.14 -27.09 -3.60
C PRO A 177 7.85 -26.27 -2.33
N VAL A 178 8.60 -25.18 -2.12
CA VAL A 178 8.41 -24.26 -0.99
C VAL A 178 7.09 -23.51 -1.14
N SER A 179 6.84 -22.94 -2.32
CA SER A 179 5.58 -22.25 -2.62
C SER A 179 4.37 -23.19 -2.51
N ALA A 180 4.49 -24.44 -3.00
CA ALA A 180 3.45 -25.44 -2.87
C ALA A 180 3.18 -25.81 -1.39
N SER A 181 4.24 -25.94 -0.58
CA SER A 181 4.11 -26.21 0.85
C SER A 181 3.46 -25.04 1.59
N ALA A 182 3.89 -23.80 1.30
CA ALA A 182 3.31 -22.58 1.86
C ALA A 182 1.82 -22.46 1.50
N ARG A 183 1.44 -22.69 0.23
CA ARG A 183 0.05 -22.78 -0.20
C ARG A 183 -0.74 -23.79 0.61
N ARG A 184 -0.24 -25.02 0.74
CA ARG A 184 -0.90 -26.06 1.54
C ARG A 184 -1.07 -25.66 3.02
N LYS A 185 -0.22 -24.78 3.56
CA LYS A 185 -0.40 -24.23 4.91
C LYS A 185 -1.47 -23.14 4.97
N LEU A 186 -1.55 -22.31 3.94
CA LEU A 186 -2.54 -21.23 3.78
C LEU A 186 -3.90 -21.71 3.23
N THR A 187 -4.01 -22.98 2.83
CA THR A 187 -5.30 -23.61 2.51
C THR A 187 -5.91 -24.20 3.78
N PRO A 188 -7.17 -23.84 4.11
CA PRO A 188 -7.88 -24.42 5.25
C PRO A 188 -7.94 -25.94 5.20
N LYS A 189 -7.69 -26.59 6.34
CA LYS A 189 -7.90 -28.03 6.57
C LYS A 189 -8.39 -28.22 8.02
N ASN A 190 -8.98 -29.37 8.35
CA ASN A 190 -9.59 -29.67 9.67
C ASN A 190 -8.74 -29.35 10.93
N ARG A 191 -7.43 -29.09 10.80
CA ARG A 191 -6.52 -28.76 11.92
C ARG A 191 -5.88 -27.36 11.83
N ARG A 192 -6.19 -26.55 10.81
CA ARG A 192 -5.61 -25.20 10.60
C ARG A 192 -6.67 -24.19 10.21
N ARG A 193 -6.68 -23.08 10.94
CA ARG A 193 -7.53 -21.90 10.70
C ARG A 193 -6.72 -20.86 9.93
N VAL A 194 -7.33 -20.32 8.89
CA VAL A 194 -6.78 -19.23 8.09
C VAL A 194 -7.74 -18.06 8.20
N GLU A 195 -7.23 -16.93 8.66
CA GLU A 195 -7.93 -15.65 8.71
C GLU A 195 -7.31 -14.70 7.70
N ILE A 196 -8.15 -13.93 7.01
CA ILE A 196 -7.74 -12.80 6.18
C ILE A 196 -8.30 -11.55 6.87
N PHE A 197 -7.42 -10.69 7.34
CA PHE A 197 -7.76 -9.42 7.98
C PHE A 197 -7.53 -8.28 6.99
N THR A 198 -8.59 -7.77 6.39
CA THR A 198 -8.49 -6.87 5.22
C THR A 198 -9.59 -5.83 5.17
N SER A 199 -9.25 -4.69 4.60
CA SER A 199 -10.16 -3.60 4.24
C SER A 199 -10.69 -3.73 2.81
N MET A 200 -10.11 -4.65 2.02
CA MET A 200 -10.50 -4.87 0.64
C MET A 200 -11.86 -5.59 0.57
N PRO A 201 -12.71 -5.24 -0.42
CA PRO A 201 -14.00 -5.89 -0.61
C PRO A 201 -13.80 -7.28 -1.23
N VAL A 202 -13.60 -8.28 -0.38
CA VAL A 202 -13.34 -9.67 -0.79
C VAL A 202 -14.36 -10.62 -0.20
N GLU A 203 -14.77 -11.62 -0.98
CA GLU A 203 -15.59 -12.72 -0.50
C GLU A 203 -14.73 -13.76 0.22
N ALA A 204 -15.28 -14.37 1.28
CA ALA A 204 -14.57 -15.37 2.04
C ALA A 204 -14.43 -16.68 1.26
N PRO A 205 -13.19 -17.14 0.97
CA PRO A 205 -13.00 -18.45 0.35
C PRO A 205 -13.48 -19.58 1.28
N PRO A 206 -13.85 -20.76 0.75
CA PRO A 206 -14.28 -21.89 1.56
C PRO A 206 -13.28 -22.25 2.67
N GLY A 207 -13.76 -22.25 3.92
CA GLY A 207 -12.98 -22.58 5.11
C GLY A 207 -12.03 -21.47 5.61
N VAL A 208 -12.02 -20.30 4.97
CA VAL A 208 -11.26 -19.12 5.40
C VAL A 208 -12.18 -18.15 6.11
N THR A 209 -11.73 -17.60 7.24
CA THR A 209 -12.42 -16.49 7.89
C THR A 209 -11.93 -15.18 7.29
N VAL A 210 -12.84 -14.34 6.77
CA VAL A 210 -12.52 -12.96 6.41
C VAL A 210 -13.01 -12.05 7.53
N THR A 211 -12.09 -11.29 8.11
CA THR A 211 -12.38 -10.28 9.13
C THR A 211 -12.15 -8.89 8.51
N PRO A 212 -13.14 -7.98 8.59
CA PRO A 212 -12.94 -6.62 8.11
C PRO A 212 -11.93 -5.88 8.99
N ASN A 213 -10.97 -5.23 8.34
CA ASN A 213 -10.17 -4.17 8.95
C ASN A 213 -10.89 -2.85 8.77
N ASP A 214 -11.51 -2.35 9.83
CA ASP A 214 -12.25 -1.09 9.81
C ASP A 214 -11.39 0.11 10.20
N PHE A 215 -10.09 -0.04 10.50
CA PHE A 215 -9.21 1.01 11.00
C PHE A 215 -9.58 1.56 12.40
N ALA A 216 -10.19 0.74 13.25
CA ALA A 216 -10.55 1.13 14.62
C ALA A 216 -9.36 1.59 15.48
N TRP A 217 -8.19 0.95 15.37
CA TRP A 217 -7.00 1.35 16.14
C TRP A 217 -6.54 2.75 15.73
N THR A 218 -6.46 3.01 14.43
CA THR A 218 -6.09 4.31 13.88
C THR A 218 -7.02 5.40 14.40
N ARG A 219 -8.33 5.17 14.39
CA ARG A 219 -9.30 6.15 14.90
C ARG A 219 -9.20 6.37 16.40
N ALA A 220 -9.08 5.30 17.17
CA ALA A 220 -8.99 5.35 18.64
C ALA A 220 -7.70 6.03 19.11
N THR A 221 -6.59 5.80 18.40
CA THR A 221 -5.27 6.30 18.81
C THR A 221 -5.10 7.80 18.56
N TYR A 222 -5.63 8.33 17.45
CA TYR A 222 -5.33 9.70 17.02
C TYR A 222 -6.50 10.68 17.10
N GLY A 223 -7.70 10.23 17.46
CA GLY A 223 -8.89 11.10 17.47
C GLY A 223 -9.21 11.65 16.06
N PRO A 224 -10.19 12.56 15.91
CA PRO A 224 -10.52 13.15 14.62
C PRO A 224 -9.41 14.10 14.12
N PRO A 225 -9.14 14.16 12.80
CA PRO A 225 -8.14 15.08 12.25
C PRO A 225 -8.61 16.53 12.31
N ARG A 226 -7.65 17.46 12.33
CA ARG A 226 -7.92 18.87 12.04
C ARG A 226 -8.26 19.03 10.56
N LEU A 227 -9.46 19.51 10.27
CA LEU A 227 -9.90 19.78 8.89
C LEU A 227 -9.42 21.15 8.40
N THR A 228 -8.93 21.19 7.17
CA THR A 228 -8.74 22.45 6.43
C THR A 228 -10.00 22.74 5.60
N ARG A 229 -10.13 23.97 5.09
CA ARG A 229 -11.25 24.34 4.19
C ARG A 229 -11.05 23.84 2.75
N GLY A 230 -9.87 23.30 2.43
CA GLY A 230 -9.46 22.97 1.07
C GLY A 230 -9.64 21.51 0.69
N THR A 231 -9.12 21.21 -0.49
CA THR A 231 -9.05 19.86 -1.07
C THR A 231 -7.61 19.40 -1.13
N ASP A 232 -7.40 18.11 -0.84
CA ASP A 232 -6.09 17.47 -1.00
C ASP A 232 -6.12 16.50 -2.18
N LEU A 233 -5.04 16.45 -2.95
CA LEU A 233 -4.83 15.46 -4.01
C LEU A 233 -3.89 14.35 -3.53
N VAL A 234 -4.23 13.11 -3.85
CA VAL A 234 -3.41 11.92 -3.56
C VAL A 234 -2.79 11.41 -4.84
N GLY A 235 -1.46 11.37 -4.84
CA GLY A 235 -0.68 10.88 -5.96
C GLY A 235 -0.69 9.37 -6.11
N THR A 236 -0.30 8.91 -7.29
CA THR A 236 -0.15 7.49 -7.61
C THR A 236 1.15 7.23 -8.37
N ASN A 237 1.56 5.97 -8.45
CA ASN A 237 2.75 5.56 -9.20
C ASN A 237 2.44 5.11 -10.63
N LEU A 238 1.28 5.47 -11.20
CA LEU A 238 0.85 4.97 -12.51
C LEU A 238 1.81 5.36 -13.63
N VAL A 239 2.34 6.59 -13.56
CA VAL A 239 3.36 7.10 -14.48
C VAL A 239 4.67 6.32 -14.34
N GLU A 240 5.11 6.07 -13.11
CA GLU A 240 6.35 5.34 -12.82
C GLU A 240 6.28 3.86 -13.20
N THR A 241 5.08 3.29 -13.21
CA THR A 241 4.82 1.95 -13.76
C THR A 241 4.54 1.96 -15.25
N LYS A 242 4.66 3.11 -15.92
CA LYS A 242 4.37 3.32 -17.34
C LYS A 242 2.94 2.96 -17.76
N VAL A 243 2.01 2.92 -16.82
CA VAL A 243 0.59 2.61 -17.12
C VAL A 243 -0.08 3.84 -17.75
N VAL A 244 0.27 5.03 -17.28
CA VAL A 244 -0.33 6.29 -17.70
C VAL A 244 0.75 7.22 -18.27
N ASP A 245 0.41 7.92 -19.34
CA ASP A 245 1.25 8.96 -19.94
C ASP A 245 1.55 10.11 -18.95
N PRO A 246 2.83 10.52 -18.79
CA PRO A 246 3.21 11.57 -17.83
C PRO A 246 2.52 12.93 -18.07
N GLU A 247 2.39 13.36 -19.32
CA GLU A 247 1.84 14.68 -19.65
C GLU A 247 0.33 14.71 -19.41
N ARG A 248 -0.37 13.64 -19.80
CA ARG A 248 -1.81 13.49 -19.51
C ARG A 248 -2.07 13.45 -18.01
N TYR A 249 -1.23 12.77 -17.24
CA TYR A 249 -1.33 12.74 -15.78
C TYR A 249 -1.19 14.15 -15.17
N LEU A 250 -0.15 14.90 -15.57
CA LEU A 250 0.07 16.25 -15.04
C LEU A 250 -1.05 17.22 -15.43
N ALA A 251 -1.54 17.13 -16.66
CA ALA A 251 -2.66 17.95 -17.11
C ALA A 251 -3.96 17.64 -16.34
N ALA A 252 -4.17 16.37 -15.97
CA ALA A 252 -5.27 15.96 -15.11
C ALA A 252 -5.14 16.48 -13.67
N VAL A 253 -3.96 16.36 -13.07
CA VAL A 253 -3.68 16.94 -11.74
C VAL A 253 -3.95 18.44 -11.77
N ALA A 254 -3.53 19.14 -12.81
CA ALA A 254 -3.78 20.57 -12.99
C ALA A 254 -5.28 20.89 -13.10
N ALA A 255 -6.03 20.11 -13.87
CA ALA A 255 -7.47 20.27 -14.02
C ALA A 255 -8.21 20.06 -12.69
N LEU A 256 -7.89 18.98 -11.97
CA LEU A 256 -8.47 18.67 -10.66
C LEU A 256 -8.14 19.74 -9.63
N ALA A 257 -6.89 20.21 -9.60
CA ALA A 257 -6.45 21.27 -8.69
C ALA A 257 -7.25 22.55 -8.90
N ARG A 258 -7.45 22.97 -10.16
CA ARG A 258 -8.27 24.15 -10.47
C ARG A 258 -9.75 23.95 -10.16
N ALA A 259 -10.33 22.83 -10.57
CA ALA A 259 -11.76 22.57 -10.43
C ALA A 259 -12.20 22.41 -8.97
N HIS A 260 -11.33 21.88 -8.11
CA HIS A 260 -11.64 21.58 -6.71
C HIS A 260 -10.87 22.42 -5.70
N GLY A 261 -10.10 23.42 -6.16
CA GLY A 261 -9.29 24.28 -5.30
C GLY A 261 -8.30 23.50 -4.45
N ALA A 262 -7.67 22.46 -5.02
CA ALA A 262 -6.69 21.67 -4.29
C ALA A 262 -5.39 22.46 -4.17
N THR A 263 -4.81 22.49 -2.97
CA THR A 263 -3.58 23.25 -2.69
C THR A 263 -2.41 22.35 -2.30
N ARG A 264 -2.69 21.08 -1.94
CA ARG A 264 -1.67 20.11 -1.51
C ARG A 264 -1.76 18.83 -2.32
N TYR A 265 -0.61 18.24 -2.56
CA TYR A 265 -0.43 16.97 -3.25
C TYR A 265 0.34 16.00 -2.36
N PHE A 266 -0.34 14.97 -1.85
CA PHE A 266 0.26 13.87 -1.10
C PHE A 266 0.94 12.90 -2.06
N ALA A 267 2.26 13.02 -2.16
CA ALA A 267 3.08 12.20 -3.04
C ALA A 267 3.07 10.74 -2.58
N HIS A 268 2.84 9.85 -3.54
CA HIS A 268 3.08 8.44 -3.36
C HIS A 268 4.59 8.17 -3.33
N ARG A 269 5.04 7.30 -2.42
CA ARG A 269 6.47 7.04 -2.11
C ARG A 269 7.34 6.62 -3.30
N ARG A 270 6.72 6.14 -4.38
CA ARG A 270 7.42 5.67 -5.59
C ARG A 270 7.46 6.73 -6.70
N GLU A 271 6.88 7.92 -6.48
CA GLU A 271 6.86 8.96 -7.49
C GLU A 271 8.24 9.58 -7.72
N HIS A 272 8.58 9.82 -8.98
CA HIS A 272 9.86 10.39 -9.34
C HIS A 272 9.97 11.85 -8.90
N THR A 273 11.17 12.23 -8.45
CA THR A 273 11.47 13.60 -7.99
C THR A 273 11.19 14.66 -9.06
N ASP A 274 11.38 14.34 -10.33
CA ASP A 274 11.17 15.29 -11.43
C ASP A 274 9.68 15.54 -11.66
N LYS A 275 8.85 14.49 -11.65
CA LYS A 275 7.38 14.63 -11.69
C LYS A 275 6.87 15.46 -10.52
N LEU A 276 7.36 15.18 -9.31
CA LEU A 276 6.99 15.94 -8.12
C LEU A 276 7.46 17.40 -8.18
N ARG A 277 8.63 17.66 -8.79
CA ARG A 277 9.10 19.03 -9.02
C ARG A 277 8.14 19.77 -9.95
N ARG A 278 7.75 19.16 -11.07
CA ARG A 278 6.79 19.74 -12.01
C ARG A 278 5.44 20.05 -11.36
N ILE A 279 4.92 19.13 -10.54
CA ILE A 279 3.70 19.36 -9.75
C ILE A 279 3.84 20.60 -8.84
N SER A 280 4.98 20.76 -8.17
CA SER A 280 5.23 21.91 -7.32
C SER A 280 5.39 23.21 -8.13
N THR A 281 6.26 23.22 -9.15
CA THR A 281 6.66 24.44 -9.84
C THR A 281 5.69 24.88 -10.93
N GLU A 282 5.10 23.94 -11.68
CA GLU A 282 4.20 24.24 -12.79
C GLU A 282 2.75 24.38 -12.32
N LEU A 283 2.34 23.59 -11.31
CA LEU A 283 0.94 23.58 -10.84
C LEU A 283 0.73 24.35 -9.54
N GLY A 284 1.81 24.78 -8.86
CA GLY A 284 1.74 25.53 -7.62
C GLY A 284 1.24 24.73 -6.42
N LEU A 285 1.28 23.39 -6.49
CA LEU A 285 0.80 22.52 -5.41
C LEU A 285 1.89 22.29 -4.36
N GLU A 286 1.54 22.40 -3.08
CA GLU A 286 2.41 21.99 -1.98
C GLU A 286 2.57 20.46 -2.01
N VAL A 287 3.76 19.98 -2.39
CA VAL A 287 4.05 18.55 -2.41
C VAL A 287 4.39 18.06 -1.01
N VAL A 288 3.49 17.28 -0.42
CA VAL A 288 3.66 16.62 0.87
C VAL A 288 4.22 15.22 0.64
N ARG A 289 5.31 14.87 1.32
CA ARG A 289 5.90 13.51 1.30
C ARG A 289 5.67 12.81 2.64
N PRO A 290 4.66 11.92 2.74
CA PRO A 290 4.33 11.26 4.01
C PRO A 290 5.48 10.42 4.58
N GLU A 291 5.79 10.59 5.87
CA GLU A 291 6.71 9.71 6.60
C GLU A 291 6.03 8.42 7.11
N LEU A 292 4.70 8.35 7.03
CA LEU A 292 3.85 7.25 7.48
C LEU A 292 2.84 6.89 6.38
N PRO A 293 2.16 5.74 6.48
CA PRO A 293 0.98 5.44 5.65
C PRO A 293 -0.02 6.60 5.64
N LEU A 294 -0.65 6.84 4.49
CA LEU A 294 -1.50 8.00 4.28
C LEU A 294 -2.71 8.01 5.23
N GLU A 295 -3.21 6.84 5.62
CA GLU A 295 -4.27 6.67 6.61
C GLU A 295 -3.90 7.31 7.95
N LEU A 296 -2.66 7.13 8.41
CA LEU A 296 -2.16 7.75 9.63
C LEU A 296 -1.93 9.24 9.47
N VAL A 297 -1.35 9.66 8.34
CA VAL A 297 -1.08 11.09 8.09
C VAL A 297 -2.38 11.88 7.98
N ALA A 298 -3.34 11.38 7.21
CA ALA A 298 -4.65 11.99 7.05
C ALA A 298 -5.41 12.01 8.38
N ARG A 299 -5.34 10.93 9.19
CA ARG A 299 -6.01 10.88 10.49
C ARG A 299 -5.42 11.82 11.54
N ARG A 300 -4.09 12.00 11.55
CA ARG A 300 -3.42 12.99 12.40
C ARG A 300 -3.70 14.42 11.95
N GLY A 301 -3.89 14.59 10.64
CA GLY A 301 -4.14 15.88 10.02
C GLY A 301 -2.92 16.81 10.03
N PRO A 302 -3.05 18.01 9.44
CA PRO A 302 -4.28 18.53 8.84
C PRO A 302 -4.65 17.83 7.54
N VAL A 303 -5.95 17.63 7.29
CA VAL A 303 -6.51 17.05 6.06
C VAL A 303 -7.62 17.94 5.51
N GLY A 304 -7.75 18.00 4.19
CA GLY A 304 -8.84 18.66 3.50
C GLY A 304 -10.20 18.05 3.84
N ARG A 305 -11.26 18.85 3.70
CA ARG A 305 -12.63 18.33 3.76
C ARG A 305 -12.92 17.37 2.62
N THR A 306 -12.20 17.53 1.50
CA THR A 306 -12.25 16.63 0.36
C THR A 306 -10.84 16.09 0.09
N VAL A 307 -10.74 14.78 -0.14
CA VAL A 307 -9.53 14.11 -0.60
C VAL A 307 -9.81 13.48 -1.94
N LEU A 308 -9.11 13.93 -2.97
CA LEU A 308 -9.20 13.42 -4.34
C LEU A 308 -8.09 12.42 -4.57
N SER A 309 -8.41 11.24 -5.10
CA SER A 309 -7.43 10.22 -5.44
C SER A 309 -7.71 9.66 -6.82
N PHE A 310 -6.66 9.45 -7.62
CA PHE A 310 -6.77 8.50 -8.74
C PHE A 310 -6.93 7.06 -8.21
N PRO A 311 -7.31 6.08 -9.05
CA PRO A 311 -7.56 4.72 -8.59
C PRO A 311 -6.30 4.15 -7.93
N SER A 312 -6.41 3.85 -6.64
CA SER A 312 -5.35 3.28 -5.83
C SER A 312 -5.97 2.60 -4.61
N THR A 313 -5.23 1.73 -3.92
CA THR A 313 -5.77 1.03 -2.74
C THR A 313 -6.23 1.96 -1.63
N VAL A 314 -5.75 3.20 -1.60
CA VAL A 314 -6.13 4.17 -0.57
C VAL A 314 -7.60 4.58 -0.63
N VAL A 315 -8.27 4.36 -1.76
CA VAL A 315 -9.71 4.64 -1.91
C VAL A 315 -10.55 3.68 -1.07
N HIS A 316 -10.04 2.50 -0.73
CA HIS A 316 -10.72 1.56 0.16
C HIS A 316 -10.36 1.77 1.64
N THR A 317 -9.20 2.35 1.94
CA THR A 317 -8.69 2.48 3.31
C THR A 317 -8.96 3.84 3.94
N LEU A 318 -8.83 4.94 3.18
CA LEU A 318 -9.02 6.29 3.71
C LEU A 318 -10.44 6.56 4.22
N PRO A 319 -11.53 6.12 3.55
CA PRO A 319 -12.88 6.28 4.09
C PRO A 319 -13.02 5.65 5.49
N LEU A 320 -12.40 4.48 5.70
CA LEU A 320 -12.44 3.75 6.97
C LEU A 320 -11.62 4.47 8.05
N ALA A 321 -10.39 4.87 7.73
CA ALA A 321 -9.53 5.61 8.64
C ALA A 321 -10.13 6.97 9.04
N LEU A 322 -10.84 7.63 8.12
CA LEU A 322 -11.45 8.94 8.31
C LEU A 322 -12.94 8.88 8.69
N ALA A 323 -13.47 7.68 8.96
CA ALA A 323 -14.87 7.52 9.33
C ALA A 323 -15.24 8.42 10.53
N GLY A 324 -16.39 9.10 10.40
CA GLY A 324 -16.89 10.05 11.39
C GLY A 324 -16.15 11.40 11.46
N ALA A 325 -15.14 11.65 10.60
CA ALA A 325 -14.37 12.89 10.62
C ALA A 325 -14.94 14.02 9.73
N GLY A 326 -16.01 13.76 8.97
CA GLY A 326 -16.55 14.75 8.02
C GLY A 326 -15.66 15.00 6.80
N VAL A 327 -14.81 14.03 6.43
CA VAL A 327 -14.00 14.06 5.21
C VAL A 327 -14.69 13.28 4.10
N THR A 328 -14.79 13.85 2.92
CA THR A 328 -15.23 13.18 1.70
C THR A 328 -14.03 12.69 0.91
N VAL A 329 -13.94 11.40 0.67
CA VAL A 329 -13.00 10.84 -0.30
C VAL A 329 -13.71 10.77 -1.66
N ALA A 330 -13.01 11.11 -2.72
CA ALA A 330 -13.49 10.99 -4.09
C ALA A 330 -12.45 10.32 -5.00
N VAL A 331 -12.91 9.37 -5.83
CA VAL A 331 -12.08 8.75 -6.86
C VAL A 331 -12.23 9.52 -8.16
N CYS A 332 -11.09 9.87 -8.76
CA CYS A 332 -11.00 10.43 -10.10
C CYS A 332 -10.60 9.31 -11.06
N ASP A 333 -11.49 8.88 -11.94
CA ASP A 333 -11.19 7.81 -12.89
C ASP A 333 -10.12 8.22 -13.92
N ILE A 334 -9.39 7.23 -14.42
CA ILE A 334 -8.40 7.39 -15.49
C ILE A 334 -9.12 7.20 -16.82
N ASP A 335 -9.00 8.17 -17.73
CA ASP A 335 -9.48 7.99 -19.11
C ASP A 335 -8.61 6.94 -19.82
N PRO A 336 -9.22 5.91 -20.44
CA PRO A 336 -8.50 4.93 -21.24
C PRO A 336 -7.54 5.53 -22.27
N SER A 337 -7.83 6.73 -22.81
CA SER A 337 -6.94 7.45 -23.73
C SER A 337 -5.60 7.89 -23.11
N TRP A 338 -5.45 7.78 -21.79
CA TRP A 338 -4.21 8.06 -21.09
C TRP A 338 -3.29 6.86 -20.96
N LEU A 339 -3.80 5.65 -21.24
CA LEU A 339 -3.02 4.43 -21.16
C LEU A 339 -1.94 4.44 -22.24
N THR A 340 -0.72 4.06 -21.85
CA THR A 340 0.40 3.94 -22.79
C THR A 340 0.33 2.61 -23.55
N GLU A 341 1.09 2.47 -24.63
CA GLU A 341 1.26 1.19 -25.34
C GLU A 341 1.92 0.10 -24.46
N ASP A 342 2.69 0.51 -23.45
CA ASP A 342 3.33 -0.38 -22.47
C ASP A 342 2.36 -0.87 -21.38
N ALA A 343 1.14 -0.28 -21.29
CA ALA A 343 0.15 -0.68 -20.32
C ALA A 343 -0.30 -2.12 -20.59
N SER A 344 -0.22 -2.97 -19.57
CA SER A 344 -0.73 -4.34 -19.72
C SER A 344 -2.24 -4.30 -20.03
N PRO A 345 -2.79 -5.22 -20.84
CA PRO A 345 -4.23 -5.30 -21.10
C PRO A 345 -5.11 -5.38 -19.85
N ARG A 346 -4.55 -5.83 -18.71
CA ARG A 346 -5.22 -5.92 -17.40
C ARG A 346 -5.13 -4.64 -16.55
N ALA A 347 -4.42 -3.61 -17.01
CA ALA A 347 -4.30 -2.35 -16.27
C ALA A 347 -5.64 -1.62 -16.24
N GLU A 348 -6.39 -1.66 -17.35
CA GLU A 348 -7.73 -1.10 -17.43
C GLU A 348 -8.72 -1.83 -16.51
N ASP A 349 -8.73 -3.17 -16.55
CA ASP A 349 -9.53 -4.01 -15.62
C ASP A 349 -9.19 -3.72 -14.15
N PHE A 350 -7.90 -3.51 -13.86
CA PHE A 350 -7.45 -3.20 -12.50
C PHE A 350 -7.92 -1.80 -12.05
N LEU A 351 -7.75 -0.77 -12.88
CA LEU A 351 -8.14 0.60 -12.56
C LEU A 351 -9.66 0.71 -12.38
N SER A 352 -10.41 0.15 -13.33
CA SER A 352 -11.87 0.08 -13.27
C SER A 352 -12.36 -0.75 -12.07
N GLY A 353 -11.69 -1.87 -11.77
CA GLY A 353 -12.00 -2.70 -10.60
C GLY A 353 -11.76 -1.98 -9.26
N VAL A 354 -10.66 -1.25 -9.13
CA VAL A 354 -10.37 -0.45 -7.91
C VAL A 354 -11.41 0.65 -7.74
N SER A 355 -11.72 1.41 -8.80
CA SER A 355 -12.77 2.43 -8.74
C SER A 355 -14.12 1.80 -8.40
N GLY A 356 -14.56 0.79 -9.16
CA GLY A 356 -15.91 0.22 -9.04
C GLY A 356 -16.18 -0.53 -7.74
N THR A 357 -15.14 -1.00 -7.04
CA THR A 357 -15.28 -1.68 -5.75
C THR A 357 -15.09 -0.75 -4.54
N ALA A 358 -14.75 0.53 -4.77
CA ALA A 358 -14.60 1.52 -3.71
C ALA A 358 -15.96 1.86 -3.09
N ARG A 359 -16.16 1.43 -1.83
CA ARG A 359 -17.36 1.75 -1.06
C ARG A 359 -17.19 3.09 -0.35
N ASP A 360 -18.28 3.83 -0.19
CA ASP A 360 -18.32 5.11 0.52
C ASP A 360 -17.39 6.19 -0.06
N VAL A 361 -17.12 6.11 -1.37
CA VAL A 361 -16.35 7.10 -2.12
C VAL A 361 -17.22 7.77 -3.17
N ARG A 362 -17.05 9.08 -3.34
CA ARG A 362 -17.71 9.83 -4.41
C ARG A 362 -16.96 9.63 -5.73
N HIS A 363 -17.64 9.13 -6.75
CA HIS A 363 -17.07 9.07 -8.10
C HIS A 363 -17.11 10.44 -8.78
N LEU A 364 -15.99 10.85 -9.35
CA LEU A 364 -15.91 12.00 -10.21
C LEU A 364 -15.73 11.52 -11.66
N PRO A 365 -16.66 11.88 -12.57
CA PRO A 365 -16.54 11.47 -13.96
C PRO A 365 -15.28 12.05 -14.58
N TYR A 366 -14.83 11.41 -15.65
CA TYR A 366 -13.69 11.90 -16.41
C TYR A 366 -13.87 13.38 -16.78
N THR A 367 -12.89 14.21 -16.42
CA THR A 367 -12.80 15.56 -16.96
C THR A 367 -11.98 15.49 -18.25
N PRO A 368 -12.57 15.68 -19.44
CA PRO A 368 -11.81 15.71 -20.68
C PRO A 368 -10.73 16.78 -20.59
N VAL A 369 -9.48 16.32 -20.50
CA VAL A 369 -8.33 17.20 -20.62
C VAL A 369 -8.22 17.51 -22.11
N THR A 370 -8.77 18.66 -22.52
CA THR A 370 -8.51 19.18 -23.86
C THR A 370 -7.01 19.47 -23.92
N ALA A 371 -6.28 18.74 -24.77
CA ALA A 371 -4.87 19.03 -25.02
C ALA A 371 -4.75 20.52 -25.40
N PRO A 372 -3.71 21.24 -24.92
CA PRO A 372 -3.45 22.59 -25.42
C PRO A 372 -3.29 22.48 -26.93
N GLN A 373 -4.18 23.14 -27.68
CA GLN A 373 -4.03 23.24 -29.12
C GLN A 373 -2.69 23.93 -29.37
N GLY A 374 -1.74 23.19 -29.96
CA GLY A 374 -0.51 23.79 -30.47
C GLY A 374 -0.85 24.96 -31.39
N PRO A 375 0.04 25.96 -31.53
CA PRO A 375 -0.23 27.12 -32.36
C PRO A 375 -0.64 26.63 -33.74
N LYS A 376 -1.82 27.07 -34.21
CA LYS A 376 -2.27 26.85 -35.58
C LYS A 376 -1.25 27.53 -36.50
N TYR A 377 -0.26 26.78 -36.97
CA TYR A 377 0.52 27.19 -38.13
C TYR A 377 -0.47 27.32 -39.28
N GLY A 378 -0.69 28.55 -39.71
CA GLY A 378 -1.52 28.86 -40.86
C GLY A 378 -1.05 28.02 -42.04
N SER A 379 -2.02 27.34 -42.66
CA SER A 379 -1.84 26.66 -43.94
C SER A 379 -1.21 27.62 -44.94
N TYR A 380 0.05 27.39 -45.30
CA TYR A 380 0.60 27.98 -46.52
C TYR A 380 -0.17 27.40 -47.72
N PRO A 381 -0.63 28.23 -48.67
CA PRO A 381 -1.21 27.72 -49.90
C PRO A 381 -0.13 26.96 -50.70
N PRO A 382 -0.51 25.93 -51.47
CA PRO A 382 0.45 25.19 -52.30
C PRO A 382 1.08 26.13 -53.34
N PRO A 383 2.35 25.90 -53.73
CA PRO A 383 3.03 26.74 -54.70
C PRO A 383 2.40 26.60 -56.10
N ASP A 384 2.31 27.73 -56.78
CA ASP A 384 1.79 27.89 -58.14
C ASP A 384 2.63 27.10 -59.17
N PRO A 385 2.02 26.24 -60.01
CA PRO A 385 2.73 25.44 -61.00
C PRO A 385 3.30 26.22 -62.21
N SER A 386 3.20 27.55 -62.24
CA SER A 386 3.68 28.38 -63.35
C SER A 386 5.15 28.82 -63.30
N MET A 387 5.93 28.47 -62.27
CA MET A 387 7.36 28.81 -62.20
C MET A 387 8.26 27.73 -62.85
N ARG A 388 8.29 27.68 -64.19
CA ARG A 388 9.41 27.09 -64.93
C ARG A 388 10.50 28.15 -65.09
N LEU A 389 11.61 28.00 -64.37
CA LEU A 389 12.85 28.71 -64.68
C LEU A 389 13.89 27.71 -65.18
N ASN A 390 14.30 27.95 -66.43
CA ASN A 390 15.38 27.28 -67.13
C ASN A 390 16.71 27.46 -66.38
N PHE A 391 17.47 26.38 -66.25
CA PHE A 391 18.92 26.46 -66.07
C PHE A 391 19.59 25.90 -67.33
N SER A 392 20.31 26.79 -68.01
CA SER A 392 21.44 26.46 -68.88
C SER A 392 22.68 26.20 -68.04
#